data_AF-A0A093UZH7-F1
#
_entry.id   AF-A0A093UZH7-F1
#
_cell.length_a   1.000
_cell.length_b   1.000
_cell.length_c   1.000
_cell.angle_alpha   90.00
_cell.angle_beta   90.00
_cell.angle_gamma   90.00
#
_symmetry.space_group_name_H-M   'P 1'
#
loop_
_entity.id
_entity.type
_entity.pdbx_description
1 polymer ?
#
loop_
_entity_poly.entity_id
_entity_poly.type
_entity_poly.pdbx_seq_one_letter_code
_entity_poly.pdbx_strand_id
1 'polypeptide(L)'
;MPRGWGLDRTAAKAPKRVASCYYQLKTGHAPIGTYLHRIKARDSLECRACGELRETISHIIFECRGRRGPRRILYKGLADAGVPLPIAAEDAPEARLFSEPKATTALLQFVASANLFRDKEQATREAELGDHWGWEALRGWEDTGLLY
;
A
#
# COMPACT_ATOMS: atom_id res chain seq x y z
N MET A 1 16.57 -7.52 -5.52
CA MET A 1 15.20 -7.29 -6.03
C MET A 1 14.34 -8.48 -5.64
N PRO A 2 13.15 -8.31 -5.04
CA PRO A 2 12.28 -9.44 -4.76
C PRO A 2 11.87 -10.12 -6.07
N ARG A 3 11.86 -11.45 -6.10
CA ARG A 3 11.38 -12.23 -7.24
C ARG A 3 9.89 -11.90 -7.49
N GLY A 4 9.50 -11.65 -8.75
CA GLY A 4 8.10 -11.33 -9.12
C GLY A 4 7.78 -9.85 -9.39
N TRP A 5 8.79 -8.98 -9.53
CA TRP A 5 8.57 -7.61 -10.01
C TRP A 5 8.17 -7.60 -11.50
N GLY A 6 6.89 -7.35 -11.75
CA GLY A 6 6.34 -7.15 -13.08
C GLY A 6 5.13 -6.22 -13.00
N LEU A 7 4.98 -5.35 -14.01
CA LEU A 7 3.80 -4.50 -14.11
C LEU A 7 2.57 -5.37 -14.36
N ASP A 8 1.76 -5.51 -13.33
CA ASP A 8 0.42 -6.07 -13.44
C ASP A 8 -0.48 -5.17 -14.31
N ARG A 9 -0.80 -5.64 -15.52
CA ARG A 9 -1.60 -4.88 -16.50
C ARG A 9 -3.02 -4.58 -16.01
N THR A 10 -3.58 -5.43 -15.15
CA THR A 10 -4.91 -5.22 -14.57
C THR A 10 -4.85 -4.13 -13.51
N ALA A 11 -3.83 -4.18 -12.63
CA ALA A 11 -3.61 -3.12 -11.64
C ALA A 11 -3.25 -1.78 -12.28
N ALA A 12 -2.47 -1.77 -13.35
CA ALA A 12 -2.09 -0.56 -14.07
C ALA A 12 -3.28 0.19 -14.71
N LYS A 13 -4.38 -0.51 -15.01
CA LYS A 13 -5.62 0.08 -15.55
C LYS A 13 -6.57 0.60 -14.47
N ALA A 14 -6.31 0.30 -13.20
CA ALA A 14 -7.15 0.77 -12.10
C ALA A 14 -6.97 2.28 -11.86
N PRO A 15 -7.92 2.96 -11.19
CA PRO A 15 -7.75 4.35 -10.80
C PRO A 15 -6.42 4.55 -10.05
N LYS A 16 -5.69 5.65 -10.34
CA LYS A 16 -4.33 5.93 -9.84
C LYS A 16 -4.17 5.62 -8.34
N ARG A 17 -5.12 6.06 -7.52
CA ARG A 17 -5.12 5.82 -6.07
C ARG A 17 -5.16 4.33 -5.71
N VAL A 18 -6.03 3.56 -6.36
CA VAL A 18 -6.19 2.12 -6.13
C VAL A 18 -4.94 1.37 -6.59
N ALA A 19 -4.43 1.71 -7.78
CA ALA A 19 -3.20 1.13 -8.32
C ALA A 19 -1.98 1.41 -7.41
N SER A 20 -1.81 2.66 -6.98
CA SER A 20 -0.74 3.07 -6.06
C SER A 20 -0.81 2.28 -4.75
N CYS A 21 -1.98 2.24 -4.12
CA CYS A 21 -2.17 1.48 -2.88
C CYS A 21 -1.89 -0.03 -3.08
N TYR A 22 -2.30 -0.61 -4.21
CA TYR A 22 -2.02 -2.01 -4.54
C TYR A 22 -0.50 -2.26 -4.60
N TYR A 23 0.27 -1.45 -5.33
CA TYR A 23 1.71 -1.64 -5.44
C TYR A 23 2.45 -1.35 -4.13
N GLN A 24 2.00 -0.37 -3.35
CA GLN A 24 2.56 -0.11 -2.04
C GLN A 24 2.38 -1.32 -1.11
N LEU A 25 1.21 -1.96 -1.10
CA LEU A 25 0.99 -3.21 -0.37
C LEU A 25 1.88 -4.34 -0.91
N LYS A 26 1.86 -4.56 -2.24
CA LYS A 26 2.65 -5.61 -2.91
C LYS A 26 4.14 -5.54 -2.59
N THR A 27 4.67 -4.33 -2.43
CA THR A 27 6.11 -4.11 -2.24
C THR A 27 6.51 -3.93 -0.78
N GLY A 28 5.56 -3.92 0.16
CA GLY A 28 5.86 -3.67 1.57
C GLY A 28 6.17 -2.20 1.91
N HIS A 29 5.73 -1.27 1.06
CA HIS A 29 5.88 0.19 1.24
C HIS A 29 4.55 0.90 1.50
N ALA A 30 3.50 0.14 1.82
CA ALA A 30 2.23 0.67 2.26
C ALA A 30 2.40 1.53 3.51
N PRO A 31 1.83 2.76 3.58
CA PRO A 31 1.84 3.59 4.78
C PRO A 31 0.89 3.00 5.84
N ILE A 32 1.32 1.87 6.40
CA ILE A 32 0.68 1.09 7.46
C ILE A 32 1.60 1.07 8.67
N GLY A 33 1.09 0.66 9.82
CA GLY A 33 1.81 0.83 11.07
C GLY A 33 3.22 0.30 11.13
N THR A 34 3.44 -0.93 10.67
CA THR A 34 4.77 -1.52 10.65
C THR A 34 5.77 -0.76 9.75
N TYR A 35 5.33 -0.30 8.58
CA TYR A 35 6.15 0.50 7.67
C TYR A 35 6.42 1.90 8.23
N LEU A 36 5.37 2.60 8.68
CA LEU A 36 5.47 3.97 9.18
C LEU A 36 6.36 4.06 10.41
N HIS A 37 6.27 3.09 11.33
CA HIS A 37 7.17 3.01 12.47
C HIS A 37 8.61 2.72 12.05
N ARG A 38 8.82 1.80 11.09
CA ARG A 38 10.16 1.48 10.57
C ARG A 38 10.86 2.71 9.99
N ILE A 39 10.13 3.58 9.29
CA ILE A 39 10.68 4.84 8.74
C ILE A 39 10.61 6.02 9.72
N LYS A 40 10.23 5.78 10.98
CA LYS A 40 10.09 6.80 12.04
C LYS A 40 9.07 7.91 11.73
N ALA A 41 8.09 7.63 10.86
CA ALA A 41 7.00 8.54 10.56
C ALA A 41 5.81 8.42 11.54
N ARG A 42 5.83 7.40 12.42
CA ARG A 42 4.79 7.16 13.43
C ARG A 42 5.35 6.38 14.62
N ASP A 43 5.00 6.78 15.83
CA ASP A 43 5.54 6.17 17.06
C ASP A 43 4.91 4.82 17.43
N SER A 44 3.73 4.52 16.89
CA SER A 44 3.01 3.28 17.18
C SER A 44 2.97 2.34 15.98
N LEU A 45 2.99 1.03 16.24
CA LEU A 45 2.79 -0.04 15.25
C LEU A 45 1.31 -0.39 15.04
N GLU A 46 0.41 0.17 15.86
CA GLU A 46 -0.97 -0.29 15.98
C GLU A 46 -1.84 -0.03 14.74
N CYS A 47 -2.82 -0.90 14.52
CA CYS A 47 -3.80 -0.68 13.47
C CYS A 47 -4.80 0.39 13.91
N ARG A 48 -4.83 1.53 13.23
CA ARG A 48 -5.81 2.61 13.48
C ARG A 48 -7.26 2.19 13.25
N ALA A 49 -7.50 1.11 12.49
CA ALA A 49 -8.85 0.64 12.20
C ALA A 49 -9.42 -0.28 13.29
N CYS A 50 -8.59 -0.97 14.08
CA CYS A 50 -9.10 -1.92 15.08
C CYS A 50 -8.29 -2.04 16.37
N GLY A 51 -7.20 -1.28 16.53
CA GLY A 51 -6.36 -1.27 17.73
C GLY A 51 -5.43 -2.47 17.88
N GLU A 52 -5.26 -3.31 16.85
CA GLU A 52 -4.32 -4.44 16.93
C GLU A 52 -2.89 -3.93 17.07
N LEU A 53 -2.06 -4.60 17.89
CA LEU A 53 -0.72 -4.11 18.27
C LEU A 53 0.22 -3.88 17.08
N ARG A 54 0.04 -4.67 16.00
CA ARG A 54 0.88 -4.61 14.81
C ARG A 54 0.04 -4.61 13.54
N GLU A 55 0.03 -3.48 12.84
CA GLU A 55 -0.56 -3.38 11.52
C GLU A 55 0.42 -3.87 10.44
N THR A 56 0.37 -5.17 10.15
CA THR A 56 1.07 -5.85 9.05
C THR A 56 0.19 -5.96 7.81
N ILE A 57 0.75 -6.27 6.63
CA ILE A 57 -0.05 -6.55 5.43
C ILE A 57 -1.02 -7.72 5.68
N SER A 58 -0.52 -8.81 6.28
CA SER A 58 -1.34 -9.99 6.61
C SER A 58 -2.49 -9.62 7.54
N HIS A 59 -2.24 -8.78 8.56
CA HIS A 59 -3.29 -8.27 9.42
C HIS A 59 -4.38 -7.56 8.62
N ILE A 60 -3.98 -6.63 7.73
CA ILE A 60 -4.92 -5.84 6.93
C ILE A 60 -5.80 -6.71 6.05
N ILE A 61 -5.21 -7.69 5.38
CA ILE A 61 -5.89 -8.51 4.36
C ILE A 61 -6.68 -9.66 5.01
N PHE A 62 -6.19 -10.25 6.11
CA PHE A 62 -6.72 -11.51 6.63
C PHE A 62 -7.27 -11.47 8.06
N GLU A 63 -7.07 -10.40 8.83
CA GLU A 63 -7.40 -10.44 10.27
C GLU A 63 -8.21 -9.21 10.72
N CYS A 64 -7.92 -8.04 10.15
CA CYS A 64 -8.37 -6.75 10.65
C CYS A 64 -9.90 -6.69 10.82
N ARG A 65 -10.34 -6.54 12.07
CA ARG A 65 -11.76 -6.49 12.43
C ARG A 65 -12.44 -5.22 11.92
N GLY A 66 -11.70 -4.12 11.86
CA GLY A 66 -12.16 -2.85 11.29
C GLY A 66 -12.36 -2.90 9.76
N ARG A 67 -11.87 -3.96 9.09
CA ARG A 67 -11.95 -4.14 7.64
C ARG A 67 -12.73 -5.39 7.22
N ARG A 68 -13.63 -5.89 8.07
CA ARG A 68 -14.47 -7.07 7.80
C ARG A 68 -15.24 -6.99 6.48
N GLY A 69 -15.85 -5.84 6.18
CA GLY A 69 -16.60 -5.61 4.93
C GLY A 69 -15.72 -5.75 3.69
N PRO A 70 -14.64 -4.94 3.55
CA PRO A 70 -13.68 -5.08 2.46
C PRO A 70 -13.08 -6.50 2.34
N ARG A 71 -12.75 -7.14 3.47
CA ARG A 71 -12.24 -8.52 3.47
C ARG A 71 -13.25 -9.51 2.89
N ARG A 72 -14.55 -9.36 3.19
CA ARG A 72 -15.59 -10.21 2.58
C ARG A 72 -15.63 -10.07 1.05
N ILE A 73 -15.43 -8.86 0.53
CA ILE A 73 -15.33 -8.61 -0.92
C ILE A 73 -14.12 -9.34 -1.48
N LEU A 74 -12.96 -9.27 -0.81
CA LEU A 74 -11.76 -9.99 -1.20
C LEU A 74 -12.01 -11.50 -1.31
N TYR A 75 -12.47 -12.14 -0.24
CA TYR A 75 -12.65 -13.60 -0.21
C TYR A 75 -13.67 -14.06 -1.25
N LYS A 76 -14.74 -13.30 -1.46
CA LYS A 76 -15.70 -13.58 -2.54
C LYS A 76 -15.03 -13.50 -3.91
N GLY A 77 -14.30 -12.42 -4.18
CA GLY A 77 -13.60 -12.24 -5.46
C GLY A 77 -12.54 -13.30 -5.73
N LEU A 78 -11.83 -13.77 -4.68
CA LEU A 78 -10.88 -14.88 -4.81
C LEU A 78 -11.58 -16.20 -5.16
N ALA A 79 -12.70 -16.50 -4.50
CA ALA A 79 -13.51 -17.68 -4.79
C ALA A 79 -14.08 -17.64 -6.22
N ASP A 80 -14.64 -16.50 -6.64
CA ASP A 80 -15.18 -16.30 -7.99
C ASP A 80 -14.09 -16.46 -9.07
N ALA A 81 -12.84 -16.07 -8.76
CA ALA A 81 -11.68 -16.20 -9.65
C ALA A 81 -11.02 -17.60 -9.61
N GLY A 82 -11.51 -18.52 -8.79
CA GLY A 82 -10.91 -19.85 -8.59
C GLY A 82 -9.52 -19.81 -7.96
N VAL A 83 -9.21 -18.77 -7.18
CA VAL A 83 -7.95 -18.64 -6.45
C VAL A 83 -8.08 -19.30 -5.08
N PRO A 84 -7.18 -20.25 -4.72
CA PRO A 84 -7.20 -20.87 -3.40
C PRO A 84 -7.10 -19.84 -2.28
N LEU A 85 -8.04 -19.92 -1.34
CA LEU A 85 -8.08 -19.04 -0.18
C LEU A 85 -6.85 -19.29 0.71
N PRO A 86 -6.31 -18.25 1.35
CA PRO A 86 -5.27 -18.38 2.37
C PRO A 86 -5.69 -19.36 3.47
N ILE A 87 -4.77 -20.26 3.83
CA ILE A 87 -4.93 -21.17 4.97
C ILE A 87 -4.00 -20.73 6.11
N ALA A 88 -4.36 -21.05 7.35
CA ALA A 88 -3.60 -20.64 8.53
C ALA A 88 -2.17 -21.21 8.59
N ALA A 89 -1.90 -22.31 7.88
CA ALA A 89 -0.58 -22.95 7.82
C ALA A 89 0.35 -22.33 6.76
N GLU A 90 -0.13 -21.37 5.97
CA GLU A 90 0.67 -20.71 4.95
C GLU A 90 1.53 -19.60 5.58
N ASP A 91 2.85 -19.63 5.37
CA ASP A 91 3.78 -18.68 5.99
C ASP A 91 3.61 -17.23 5.48
N ALA A 92 3.38 -17.06 4.17
CA ALA A 92 3.31 -15.74 3.53
C ALA A 92 2.20 -15.66 2.46
N PRO A 93 0.92 -15.82 2.85
CA PRO A 93 -0.21 -15.84 1.92
C PRO A 93 -0.35 -14.56 1.09
N GLU A 94 0.01 -13.41 1.65
CA GLU A 94 0.00 -12.16 0.92
C GLU A 94 0.97 -12.16 -0.28
N ALA A 95 2.17 -12.72 -0.13
CA ALA A 95 3.17 -12.75 -1.20
C ALA A 95 2.70 -13.61 -2.40
N ARG A 96 2.07 -14.76 -2.12
CA ARG A 96 1.43 -15.59 -3.14
C ARG A 96 0.29 -14.83 -3.82
N LEU A 97 -0.64 -14.25 -3.05
CA LEU A 97 -1.78 -13.54 -3.63
C LEU A 97 -1.36 -12.36 -4.51
N PHE A 98 -0.36 -11.57 -4.09
CA PHE A 98 0.15 -10.46 -4.91
C PHE A 98 0.94 -10.91 -6.15
N SER A 99 1.32 -12.19 -6.21
CA SER A 99 1.99 -12.80 -7.36
C SER A 99 1.02 -13.54 -8.29
N GLU A 100 -0.22 -13.80 -7.85
CA GLU A 100 -1.25 -14.51 -8.61
C GLU A 100 -2.09 -13.55 -9.47
N PRO A 101 -1.96 -13.56 -10.81
CA PRO A 101 -2.68 -12.61 -11.67
C PRO A 101 -4.21 -12.73 -11.57
N LYS A 102 -4.75 -13.92 -11.26
CA LYS A 102 -6.20 -14.10 -11.07
C LYS A 102 -6.70 -13.39 -9.81
N ALA A 103 -5.83 -13.16 -8.83
CA ALA A 103 -6.20 -12.49 -7.58
C ALA A 103 -6.27 -10.96 -7.72
N THR A 104 -5.66 -10.38 -8.76
CA THR A 104 -5.50 -8.92 -8.89
C THR A 104 -6.82 -8.17 -8.81
N THR A 105 -7.85 -8.61 -9.54
CA THR A 105 -9.15 -7.93 -9.54
C THR A 105 -9.77 -7.89 -8.14
N ALA A 106 -9.69 -9.01 -7.40
CA ALA A 106 -10.21 -9.09 -6.04
C ALA A 106 -9.41 -8.21 -5.07
N LEU A 107 -8.08 -8.16 -5.21
CA LEU A 107 -7.19 -7.29 -4.43
C LEU A 107 -7.48 -5.80 -4.70
N LEU A 108 -7.73 -5.42 -5.95
CA LEU A 108 -8.09 -4.04 -6.30
C LEU A 108 -9.44 -3.63 -5.72
N GLN A 109 -10.45 -4.52 -5.75
CA GLN A 109 -11.75 -4.29 -5.14
C GLN A 109 -11.64 -4.15 -3.62
N PHE A 110 -10.82 -4.98 -2.98
CA PHE A 110 -10.48 -4.86 -1.57
C PHE A 110 -9.87 -3.49 -1.26
N VAL A 111 -8.83 -3.09 -1.98
CA VAL A 111 -8.14 -1.81 -1.79
C VAL A 111 -9.11 -0.63 -1.96
N ALA A 112 -9.95 -0.66 -2.99
CA ALA A 112 -10.93 0.38 -3.25
C ALA A 112 -11.95 0.50 -2.11
N SER A 113 -12.45 -0.64 -1.59
CA SER A 113 -13.44 -0.67 -0.51
C SER A 113 -12.84 -0.34 0.86
N ALA A 114 -11.62 -0.82 1.14
CA ALA A 114 -10.95 -0.65 2.42
C ALA A 114 -10.57 0.79 2.72
N ASN A 115 -10.61 1.68 1.71
CA ASN A 115 -10.26 3.10 1.83
C ASN A 115 -8.90 3.29 2.53
N LEU A 116 -7.96 2.37 2.29
CA LEU A 116 -6.59 2.43 2.82
C LEU A 116 -5.98 3.77 2.41
N PHE A 117 -5.27 4.41 3.33
CA PHE A 117 -4.54 5.67 3.10
C PHE A 117 -5.45 6.88 2.82
N ARG A 118 -6.71 6.87 3.27
CA ARG A 118 -7.55 8.07 3.34
C ARG A 118 -7.24 8.85 4.63
N ASP A 119 -5.98 9.12 4.89
CA ASP A 119 -5.60 10.10 5.89
C ASP A 119 -5.45 11.45 5.18
N LYS A 120 -6.45 12.32 5.35
CA LYS A 120 -6.43 13.65 4.71
C LYS A 120 -5.20 14.43 5.12
N GLU A 121 -4.76 14.28 6.37
CA GLU A 121 -3.61 14.99 6.93
C GLU A 121 -2.31 14.60 6.24
N GLN A 122 -2.13 13.31 5.93
CA GLN A 122 -0.97 12.83 5.20
C GLN A 122 -1.03 13.23 3.71
N ALA A 123 -2.20 13.16 3.09
CA ALA A 123 -2.39 13.63 1.72
C ALA A 123 -2.13 15.15 1.58
N THR A 124 -2.52 15.94 2.58
CA THR A 124 -2.24 17.38 2.65
C THR A 124 -0.75 17.63 2.82
N ARG A 125 -0.06 16.94 3.74
CA ARG A 125 1.41 17.05 3.88
C ARG A 125 2.17 16.61 2.62
N GLU A 126 1.75 15.55 1.96
CA GLU A 126 2.35 15.10 0.70
C GLU A 126 2.13 16.11 -0.44
N ALA A 127 0.98 16.78 -0.48
CA ALA A 127 0.73 17.89 -1.39
C ALA A 127 1.62 19.10 -1.06
N GLU A 128 1.71 19.49 0.22
CA GLU A 128 2.58 20.59 0.68
C GLU A 128 4.06 20.34 0.37
N LEU A 129 4.54 19.12 0.62
CA LEU A 129 5.92 18.71 0.29
C LEU A 129 6.13 18.58 -1.21
N GLY A 130 5.12 18.11 -1.94
CA GLY A 130 5.13 17.95 -3.39
C GLY A 130 5.08 19.27 -4.14
N ASP A 131 4.54 20.34 -3.56
CA ASP A 131 4.58 21.69 -4.16
C ASP A 131 5.95 22.35 -3.93
N HIS A 132 6.69 21.93 -2.89
CA HIS A 132 8.06 22.35 -2.64
C HIS A 132 9.07 21.50 -3.43
N TRP A 133 8.96 21.48 -4.76
CA TRP A 133 10.09 21.07 -5.60
C TRP A 133 11.17 22.13 -5.44
N GLY A 134 12.30 21.78 -4.82
CA GLY A 134 13.43 22.65 -4.50
C GLY A 134 14.19 23.26 -5.70
N TRP A 135 13.50 23.62 -6.78
CA TRP A 135 14.04 24.42 -7.88
C TRP A 135 14.55 25.79 -7.39
N GLU A 136 13.98 26.33 -6.31
CA GLU A 136 14.50 27.57 -5.71
C GLU A 136 15.89 27.40 -5.12
N ALA A 137 16.22 26.23 -4.58
CA ALA A 137 17.57 25.93 -4.07
C ALA A 137 18.59 25.72 -5.20
N LEU A 138 18.15 25.36 -6.41
CA LEU A 138 19.01 25.18 -7.58
C LEU A 138 19.33 26.50 -8.31
N ARG A 139 18.45 27.51 -8.25
CA ARG A 139 18.77 28.86 -8.79
C ARG A 139 19.96 29.51 -8.08
N GLY A 140 20.17 29.21 -6.80
CA GLY A 140 21.34 29.67 -6.06
C GLY A 140 22.68 29.11 -6.58
N TRP A 141 22.68 27.98 -7.30
CA TRP A 141 23.89 27.38 -7.87
C TRP A 141 24.26 27.97 -9.24
N GLU A 142 23.30 28.54 -9.98
CA GLU A 142 23.57 29.28 -11.22
C GLU A 142 24.10 30.69 -10.93
N ASP A 143 23.74 31.29 -9.78
CA ASP A 143 24.18 32.62 -9.38
C ASP A 143 25.55 32.64 -8.65
N THR A 144 25.99 31.52 -8.05
CA THR A 144 27.33 31.40 -7.47
C THR A 144 28.32 30.78 -8.45
N GLY A 145 28.38 31.30 -9.68
CA GLY A 145 29.44 31.04 -10.63
C GLY A 145 30.83 31.29 -10.01
N LEU A 146 31.35 30.29 -9.32
CA LEU A 146 32.74 30.22 -8.87
C LEU A 146 33.57 29.87 -10.11
N LEU A 147 33.87 30.91 -10.88
CA LEU A 147 35.09 30.97 -11.67
C LEU A 147 36.25 31.07 -10.68
N TYR A 148 36.92 29.95 -10.43
CA TYR A 148 38.35 29.89 -10.19
C TYR A 148 38.91 28.57 -10.69
#